data_AF-A0A8J7XMB9-F1
#
_entry.id   AF-A0A8J7XMB9-F1
#
_cell.length_a   1.000
_cell.length_b   1.000
_cell.length_c   1.000
_cell.angle_alpha   90.00
_cell.angle_beta   90.00
_cell.angle_gamma   90.00
#
_symmetry.space_group_name_H-M   'P 1'
#
loop_
_entity.id
_entity.type
_entity.pdbx_description
1 polymer ?
#
loop_
_entity_poly.entity_id
_entity_poly.type
_entity_poly.pdbx_seq_one_letter_code
_entity_poly.pdbx_strand_id
1 'polypeptide(L)'
;MLQEMEGKSADISMHNSLFVCPVCGKPLHDDNLVDAKSIVEDNLYYVGGVLIVSDVWLHCNFEHRYTEEGTTMENPHKLVAVVKAAFDKKGKCITFEIVEVHPAEKQGEMLHN
;
A
#
# COMPACT_ATOMS: atom_id res chain seq x y z
N MET A 1 -15.50 -31.05 23.57
CA MET A 1 -14.06 -31.20 23.31
C MET A 1 -13.86 -30.65 21.90
N LEU A 2 -13.15 -29.52 21.83
CA LEU A 2 -12.57 -28.72 20.74
C LEU A 2 -12.91 -29.01 19.26
N GLN A 3 -12.76 -27.93 18.46
CA GLN A 3 -12.60 -27.81 16.99
C GLN A 3 -13.90 -27.34 16.29
N GLU A 4 -14.00 -26.22 15.59
CA GLU A 4 -12.99 -25.32 14.99
C GLU A 4 -13.56 -23.88 14.98
N MET A 5 -12.79 -22.92 15.51
CA MET A 5 -13.05 -21.50 15.30
C MET A 5 -12.28 -21.12 14.04
N GLU A 6 -12.92 -21.22 12.89
CA GLU A 6 -12.38 -20.65 11.66
C GLU A 6 -12.25 -19.14 11.88
N GLY A 7 -11.01 -18.68 11.97
CA GLY A 7 -10.66 -17.29 12.07
C GLY A 7 -11.18 -16.56 10.84
N LYS A 8 -12.21 -15.75 11.04
CA LYS A 8 -12.56 -14.66 10.13
C LYS A 8 -11.27 -13.89 9.84
N SER A 9 -10.76 -14.04 8.61
CA SER A 9 -9.79 -13.13 8.03
C SER A 9 -10.27 -11.71 8.31
N ALA A 10 -9.38 -10.90 8.84
CA ALA A 10 -9.62 -9.49 9.04
C ALA A 10 -9.77 -8.86 7.65
N ASP A 11 -11.00 -8.84 7.17
CA ASP A 11 -11.43 -8.02 6.05
C ASP A 11 -11.44 -6.57 6.55
N ILE A 12 -10.25 -5.95 6.59
CA ILE A 12 -10.08 -4.52 6.83
C ILE A 12 -9.69 -3.92 5.48
N SER A 13 -10.69 -3.73 4.61
CA SER A 13 -10.59 -2.75 3.54
C SER A 13 -11.98 -2.20 3.21
N MET A 14 -12.49 -1.28 4.06
CA MET A 14 -13.45 -0.30 3.56
C MET A 14 -12.66 0.87 2.98
N HIS A 15 -12.10 0.67 1.77
CA HIS A 15 -11.58 1.78 0.98
C HIS A 15 -12.77 2.51 0.35
N ASN A 16 -13.27 3.51 1.08
CA ASN A 16 -14.20 4.48 0.52
C ASN A 16 -13.33 5.51 -0.23
N SER A 17 -13.20 5.38 -1.57
CA SER A 17 -13.02 6.41 -2.61
C SER A 17 -12.33 7.77 -2.28
N LEU A 18 -11.35 7.84 -1.38
CA LEU A 18 -10.85 9.12 -0.84
C LEU A 18 -9.52 9.60 -1.43
N PHE A 19 -8.78 8.75 -2.12
CA PHE A 19 -7.44 9.13 -2.60
C PHE A 19 -7.48 9.71 -4.00
N VAL A 20 -6.91 10.90 -4.14
CA VAL A 20 -6.77 11.61 -5.42
C VAL A 20 -5.32 11.54 -5.87
N CYS A 21 -5.11 11.31 -7.16
CA CYS A 21 -3.77 11.33 -7.74
C CYS A 21 -3.20 12.75 -7.69
N PRO A 22 -2.06 12.99 -7.01
CA PRO A 22 -1.47 14.32 -6.90
C PRO A 22 -0.91 14.87 -8.22
N VAL A 23 -0.78 14.02 -9.25
CA VAL A 23 -0.24 14.42 -10.56
C VAL A 23 -1.33 14.94 -11.50
N CYS A 24 -2.49 14.29 -11.54
CA CYS A 24 -3.57 14.65 -12.48
C CYS A 24 -4.87 15.11 -11.80
N GLY A 25 -4.95 15.07 -10.47
CA GLY A 25 -6.13 15.49 -9.71
C GLY A 25 -7.34 14.56 -9.85
N LYS A 26 -7.19 13.39 -10.47
CA LYS A 26 -8.28 12.40 -10.64
C LYS A 26 -8.30 11.39 -9.49
N PRO A 27 -9.48 10.85 -9.13
CA PRO A 27 -9.58 9.77 -8.14
C PRO A 27 -8.72 8.57 -8.52
N LEU A 28 -8.12 7.93 -7.53
CA LEU A 28 -7.45 6.65 -7.70
C LEU A 28 -8.49 5.54 -7.60
N HIS A 29 -8.57 4.71 -8.63
CA HIS A 29 -9.31 3.45 -8.59
C HIS A 29 -8.76 2.54 -7.47
N ASP A 30 -9.63 1.78 -6.79
CA ASP A 30 -9.23 0.93 -5.66
C ASP A 30 -8.18 -0.11 -6.06
N ASP A 31 -8.30 -0.68 -7.27
CA ASP A 31 -7.30 -1.60 -7.84
C ASP A 31 -5.91 -0.97 -8.10
N ASN A 32 -5.79 0.37 -8.05
CA ASN A 32 -4.48 1.04 -8.09
C ASN A 32 -3.85 1.15 -6.70
N LEU A 33 -4.62 1.06 -5.62
CA LEU A 33 -4.11 1.32 -4.27
C LEU A 33 -3.28 0.15 -3.76
N VAL A 34 -2.31 0.49 -2.91
CA VAL A 34 -1.51 -0.52 -2.23
C VAL A 34 -2.34 -1.19 -1.13
N ASP A 35 -2.27 -2.50 -1.04
CA ASP A 35 -2.99 -3.28 -0.03
C ASP A 35 -2.02 -4.05 0.86
N ALA A 36 -2.50 -4.46 2.03
CA ALA A 36 -1.68 -5.16 3.02
C ALA A 36 -1.14 -6.49 2.49
N LYS A 37 -1.90 -7.21 1.66
CA LYS A 37 -1.46 -8.49 1.11
C LYS A 37 -0.30 -8.28 0.14
N SER A 38 -0.46 -7.39 -0.83
CA SER A 38 0.60 -7.12 -1.81
C SER A 38 1.87 -6.54 -1.18
N ILE A 39 1.76 -5.67 -0.19
CA ILE A 39 2.93 -5.03 0.44
C ILE A 39 3.54 -5.90 1.55
N VAL A 40 2.73 -6.42 2.45
CA VAL A 40 3.22 -7.09 3.66
C VAL A 40 3.42 -8.58 3.43
N GLU A 41 2.37 -9.27 2.97
CA GLU A 41 2.39 -10.73 2.84
C GLU A 41 3.28 -11.17 1.67
N ASP A 42 3.15 -10.51 0.52
CA ASP A 42 3.83 -10.91 -0.70
C ASP A 42 5.26 -10.35 -0.80
N ASN A 43 5.51 -9.13 -0.30
CA ASN A 43 6.80 -8.45 -0.47
C ASN A 43 7.66 -8.35 0.81
N LEU A 44 7.12 -7.91 1.95
CA LEU A 44 7.92 -7.74 3.17
C LEU A 44 8.25 -9.07 3.88
N TYR A 45 7.29 -9.99 3.95
CA TYR A 45 7.50 -11.28 4.62
C TYR A 45 8.53 -12.17 3.92
N TYR A 46 8.77 -11.95 2.62
CA TYR A 46 9.62 -12.83 1.80
C TYR A 46 11.07 -12.34 1.62
N VAL A 47 11.40 -11.13 2.11
CA VAL A 47 12.78 -10.63 2.04
C VAL A 47 13.55 -11.03 3.31
N GLY A 48 14.10 -12.25 3.31
CA GLY A 48 15.36 -12.56 3.99
C GLY A 48 15.34 -12.78 5.50
N GLY A 49 14.19 -13.08 6.13
CA GLY A 49 14.13 -13.44 7.55
C GLY A 49 14.06 -12.26 8.53
N VAL A 50 13.58 -11.11 8.08
CA VAL A 50 13.32 -9.94 8.94
C VAL A 50 11.91 -10.04 9.54
N LEU A 51 11.81 -9.92 10.86
CA LEU A 51 10.54 -9.90 11.59
C LEU A 51 10.27 -8.49 12.13
N ILE A 52 9.16 -7.88 11.70
CA ILE A 52 8.71 -6.57 12.20
C ILE A 52 7.67 -6.82 13.30
N VAL A 53 7.86 -6.26 14.50
CA VAL A 53 6.97 -6.46 15.67
C VAL A 53 6.52 -5.15 16.32
N SER A 54 6.53 -4.07 15.55
CA SER A 54 6.20 -2.71 16.00
C SER A 54 5.44 -1.95 14.93
N ASP A 55 4.98 -0.76 15.29
CA ASP A 55 4.47 0.23 14.34
C ASP A 55 5.61 0.70 13.43
N VAL A 56 5.33 0.79 12.13
CA VAL A 56 6.28 1.22 11.10
C VAL A 56 5.60 2.12 10.07
N TRP A 57 6.42 2.91 9.40
CA TRP A 57 6.05 3.72 8.26
C TRP A 57 6.64 3.09 6.99
N LEU A 58 5.80 2.69 6.06
CA LEU A 58 6.18 2.07 4.80
C LEU A 58 6.00 3.08 3.67
N HIS A 59 7.01 3.19 2.81
CA HIS A 59 6.96 4.01 1.60
C HIS A 59 6.84 3.06 0.41
N CYS A 60 5.63 2.95 -0.12
CA CYS A 60 5.28 1.96 -1.13
C CYS A 60 5.15 2.64 -2.50
N ASN A 61 6.06 2.32 -3.42
CA ASN A 61 5.95 2.76 -4.80
C ASN A 61 4.79 2.03 -5.50
N PHE A 62 3.95 2.76 -6.22
CA PHE A 62 2.89 2.21 -7.05
C PHE A 62 2.63 3.09 -8.28
N GLU A 63 1.71 2.66 -9.16
CA GLU A 63 1.35 3.41 -10.36
C GLU A 63 -0.15 3.62 -10.45
N HIS A 64 -0.56 4.85 -10.74
CA HIS A 64 -1.91 5.16 -11.20
C HIS A 64 -2.04 4.70 -12.65
N ARG A 65 -2.52 3.47 -12.83
CA ARG A 65 -2.63 2.80 -14.15
C ARG A 65 -4.03 2.81 -14.70
N TYR A 66 -5.04 2.83 -13.83
CA TYR A 66 -6.45 2.80 -14.22
C TYR A 66 -7.12 4.14 -13.93
N THR A 67 -7.95 4.62 -14.86
CA THR A 67 -8.88 5.71 -14.60
C THR A 67 -9.93 5.30 -13.55
N GLU A 68 -10.75 6.25 -13.09
CA GLU A 68 -11.86 5.98 -12.17
C GLU A 68 -12.84 4.92 -12.72
N GLU A 69 -12.97 4.81 -14.04
CA GLU A 69 -13.81 3.82 -14.71
C GLU A 69 -13.09 2.46 -14.93
N GLY A 70 -11.90 2.27 -14.36
CA GLY A 70 -11.12 1.04 -14.49
C GLY A 70 -10.44 0.85 -15.84
N THR A 71 -10.37 1.90 -16.68
CA THR A 71 -9.71 1.82 -18.00
C THR A 71 -8.22 2.12 -17.88
N THR A 72 -7.37 1.32 -18.54
CA THR A 72 -5.92 1.55 -18.53
C THR A 72 -5.56 2.90 -19.16
N MET A 73 -4.71 3.65 -18.49
CA MET A 73 -4.17 4.94 -18.93
C MET A 73 -3.00 4.76 -19.90
N GLU A 74 -2.92 5.59 -20.94
CA GLU A 74 -1.78 5.62 -21.86
C GLU A 74 -0.49 6.08 -21.17
N ASN A 75 -0.59 7.03 -20.23
CA ASN A 75 0.54 7.56 -19.47
C ASN A 75 0.29 7.40 -17.97
N PRO A 76 0.69 6.27 -17.35
CA PRO A 76 0.55 6.05 -15.91
C PRO A 76 1.39 7.03 -15.08
N HIS A 77 0.89 7.41 -13.91
CA HIS A 77 1.64 8.24 -12.96
C HIS A 77 2.32 7.38 -11.89
N LYS A 78 3.63 7.59 -11.69
CA LYS A 78 4.38 6.94 -10.62
C LYS A 78 4.17 7.69 -9.30
N LEU A 79 3.75 6.97 -8.28
CA LEU A 79 3.35 7.51 -6.99
C LEU A 79 4.02 6.74 -5.84
N VAL A 80 4.03 7.35 -4.66
CA VAL A 80 4.43 6.74 -3.39
C VAL A 80 3.26 6.87 -2.42
N ALA A 81 2.78 5.74 -1.92
CA ALA A 81 1.87 5.68 -0.80
C ALA A 81 2.69 5.60 0.50
N VAL A 82 2.43 6.52 1.42
CA VAL A 82 2.91 6.42 2.79
C VAL A 82 1.88 5.64 3.58
N VAL A 83 2.31 4.52 4.15
CA VAL A 83 1.45 3.61 4.90
C VAL A 83 1.93 3.53 6.33
N LYS A 84 1.01 3.75 7.26
CA LYS A 84 1.21 3.42 8.67
C LYS A 84 0.73 1.99 8.90
N ALA A 85 1.66 1.11 9.27
CA ALA A 85 1.36 -0.29 9.54
C ALA A 85 1.73 -0.64 10.98
N ALA A 86 0.93 -1.49 11.62
CA ALA A 86 1.19 -2.01 12.96
C ALA A 86 1.27 -3.53 12.92
N PHE A 87 2.22 -4.08 13.66
CA PHE A 87 2.52 -5.50 13.68
C PHE A 87 2.47 -6.04 15.10
N ASP A 88 1.93 -7.25 15.27
CA ASP A 88 1.98 -7.94 16.55
C ASP A 88 3.36 -8.54 16.84
N LYS A 89 3.53 -9.14 18.03
CA LYS A 89 4.79 -9.77 18.45
C LYS A 89 5.18 -11.01 17.62
N LYS A 90 4.30 -11.49 16.75
CA LYS A 90 4.51 -12.62 15.85
C LYS A 90 4.73 -12.17 14.40
N GLY A 91 4.77 -10.85 14.16
CA GLY A 91 4.92 -10.26 12.84
C GLY A 91 3.64 -10.16 12.03
N LYS A 92 2.49 -10.51 12.60
CA LYS A 92 1.22 -10.37 11.88
C LYS A 92 0.86 -8.89 11.79
N CYS A 93 0.61 -8.41 10.57
CA CYS A 93 0.04 -7.07 10.37
C CYS A 93 -1.37 -7.02 10.94
N ILE A 94 -1.62 -6.09 11.86
CA ILE A 94 -2.90 -5.88 12.54
C ILE A 94 -3.56 -4.56 12.12
N THR A 95 -2.81 -3.64 11.52
CA THR A 95 -3.31 -2.37 11.01
C THR A 95 -2.50 -1.99 9.79
N PHE A 96 -3.18 -1.53 8.74
CA PHE A 96 -2.58 -1.05 7.51
C PHE A 96 -3.41 0.12 7.00
N GLU A 97 -2.85 1.33 7.05
CA GLU A 97 -3.56 2.55 6.70
C GLU A 97 -2.70 3.38 5.76
N ILE A 98 -3.21 3.65 4.55
CA ILE A 98 -2.62 4.66 3.66
C ILE A 98 -2.93 6.02 4.28
N VAL A 99 -1.90 6.73 4.70
CA VAL A 99 -2.06 8.06 5.32
C VAL A 99 -1.93 9.16 4.28
N GLU A 100 -1.04 8.99 3.30
CA GLU A 100 -0.73 10.03 2.31
C GLU A 100 -0.28 9.41 0.98
N VAL A 101 -0.49 10.15 -0.12
CA VAL A 101 -0.03 9.77 -1.47
C VAL A 101 0.70 10.95 -2.11
N HIS A 102 1.89 10.68 -2.63
CA HIS A 102 2.78 11.68 -3.21
C HIS A 102 3.25 11.26 -4.60
N PRO A 103 3.66 12.20 -5.48
CA PRO A 103 4.40 11.86 -6.69
C PRO A 103 5.71 11.14 -6.31
N ALA A 104 6.07 10.09 -7.05
CA ALA A 104 7.39 9.52 -6.91
C ALA A 104 8.44 10.54 -7.37
N GLU A 105 9.45 10.80 -6.55
CA GLU A 105 10.57 11.64 -6.97
C GLU A 105 11.16 11.05 -8.25
N LYS A 106 11.45 11.91 -9.24
CA LYS A 106 12.20 11.50 -10.41
C LYS A 106 13.58 11.07 -9.91
N GLN A 107 13.87 9.77 -9.90
CA GLN A 107 15.23 9.27 -9.77
C GLN A 107 16.04 9.84 -10.94
N GLY A 108 16.70 11.00 -10.76
CA GLY A 108 17.37 11.65 -11.89
C GLY A 108 17.88 13.09 -11.75
N GLU A 109 17.78 13.77 -10.61
CA GLU A 109 18.51 15.04 -10.41
C GLU A 109 19.27 15.01 -9.09
N MET A 110 20.37 14.25 -9.06
CA MET A 110 21.49 14.59 -8.18
C MET A 110 22.00 15.96 -8.65
N LEU A 111 21.60 17.01 -7.93
CA LEU A 111 22.23 18.31 -8.00
C LEU A 111 23.74 18.11 -7.79
N HIS A 112 24.51 18.36 -8.85
CA HIS A 112 25.94 18.58 -8.71
C HIS A 112 26.08 19.90 -7.95
N ASN A 113 26.60 19.82 -6.72
CA ASN A 113 27.11 20.97 -5.98
C ASN A 113 28.34 21.56 -6.69
#